data_AF-A0A7Y5SQV8-F1
#
_entry.id   AF-A0A7Y5SQV8-F1
#
_cell.length_a   1.000
_cell.length_b   1.000
_cell.length_c   1.000
_cell.angle_alpha   90.00
_cell.angle_beta   90.00
_cell.angle_gamma   90.00
#
_symmetry.space_group_name_H-M   'P 1'
#
loop_
_entity.id
_entity.type
_entity.pdbx_description
1 polymer ?
#
loop_
_entity_poly.entity_id
_entity_poly.type
_entity_poly.pdbx_seq_one_letter_code
_entity_poly.pdbx_strand_id
1 'polypeptide(L)'
;MRVLKALAAVSLFLFSPAVPSLHARETDLRPALPATAQAVLVEAEGFAQRGGWVVDPQFMDQMGSPYLLAHGLGRPVADAATEVEFPAAGDYRVWVRTKDWVAQWNAPGAPGRFQLLVNGRPLETTCGTEGAQWHWQDGGSVKILERRVRLALHDLTGFEGRCDAVLFARDPQFTPPNQDPEMAALRRVCLGIPEQPEPAGEFDFVVAGGGIAGTCAALSAARLGLHVALIQDRPVLGGNNSSEVRVWLQGARNKEPWPRLGDIVAELEQPRRAHYGPTNTADLYEDDKKLALVRAEPNIRLFLEHRANAVETESGKILAVVAQEIHTGRRVRIAGRWFADCTGDAAVGALAGADLEIHP
;
A
#
# COMPACT_ATOMS: atom_id res chain seq x y z
N MET A 1 6.81 -19.03 19.61
CA MET A 1 6.46 -18.81 18.18
C MET A 1 7.60 -17.99 17.61
N ARG A 2 8.39 -18.46 16.64
CA ARG A 2 9.46 -17.65 16.04
C ARG A 2 9.24 -17.59 14.53
N VAL A 3 8.87 -16.41 14.07
CA VAL A 3 9.02 -16.00 12.68
C VAL A 3 10.52 -15.90 12.40
N LEU A 4 10.95 -16.58 11.36
CA LEU A 4 12.34 -16.65 10.91
C LEU A 4 12.71 -15.31 10.26
N LYS A 5 13.69 -14.57 10.80
CA LYS A 5 14.48 -13.63 9.98
C LYS A 5 15.41 -14.49 9.12
N ALA A 6 15.32 -14.32 7.80
CA ALA A 6 16.12 -15.06 6.85
C ALA A 6 17.62 -14.73 6.99
N LEU A 7 18.32 -15.54 7.77
CA LEU A 7 19.74 -15.83 7.61
C LEU A 7 19.91 -17.33 7.90
N ALA A 8 20.54 -18.04 6.96
CA ALA A 8 20.63 -19.49 6.91
C ALA A 8 21.16 -20.14 8.21
N ALA A 9 20.38 -21.01 8.84
CA ALA A 9 20.81 -22.27 9.47
C ALA A 9 19.63 -23.00 10.16
N VAL A 10 19.52 -24.31 9.92
CA VAL A 10 18.58 -25.25 10.55
C VAL A 10 19.08 -25.64 11.94
N SER A 11 18.24 -25.55 12.98
CA SER A 11 18.13 -26.56 14.06
C SER A 11 16.93 -26.29 15.00
N LEU A 12 16.21 -27.37 15.28
CA LEU A 12 15.04 -27.55 16.15
C LEU A 12 15.47 -27.52 17.63
N PHE A 13 14.65 -27.01 18.57
CA PHE A 13 14.39 -27.61 19.91
C PHE A 13 13.27 -26.87 20.68
N LEU A 14 12.58 -27.63 21.53
CA LEU A 14 11.31 -27.38 22.24
C LEU A 14 11.46 -26.54 23.53
N PHE A 15 10.43 -25.79 23.94
CA PHE A 15 9.74 -25.78 25.25
C PHE A 15 8.89 -24.49 25.48
N SER A 16 7.76 -24.67 26.18
CA SER A 16 6.69 -23.70 26.60
C SER A 16 6.96 -23.20 28.05
N PRO A 17 6.33 -22.12 28.63
CA PRO A 17 4.88 -21.84 28.62
C PRO A 17 4.37 -20.38 28.50
N ALA A 18 3.13 -20.29 27.97
CA ALA A 18 1.97 -19.42 28.25
C ALA A 18 2.12 -17.94 28.67
N VAL A 19 1.46 -17.04 27.90
CA VAL A 19 0.97 -15.72 28.31
C VAL A 19 -0.49 -15.56 27.79
N PRO A 20 -1.42 -14.91 28.54
CA PRO A 20 -2.86 -15.00 28.29
C PRO A 20 -3.33 -14.25 27.05
N SER A 21 -4.21 -14.87 26.27
CA SER A 21 -4.95 -14.28 25.16
C SER A 21 -5.95 -13.24 25.67
N LEU A 22 -5.84 -11.99 25.19
CA LEU A 22 -6.91 -11.00 25.27
C LEU A 22 -7.99 -11.36 24.24
N HIS A 23 -9.04 -12.04 24.70
CA HIS A 23 -10.30 -12.10 23.96
C HIS A 23 -10.98 -10.73 24.07
N ALA A 24 -10.87 -9.91 23.02
CA ALA A 24 -11.82 -8.84 22.81
C ALA A 24 -13.15 -9.50 22.39
N ARG A 25 -14.13 -9.51 23.31
CA ARG A 25 -15.53 -9.75 22.95
C ARG A 25 -15.98 -8.59 22.08
N GLU A 26 -16.30 -8.87 20.84
CA GLU A 26 -17.04 -7.95 19.97
C GLU A 26 -18.39 -7.63 20.61
N THR A 27 -18.48 -6.45 21.24
CA THR A 27 -19.77 -5.78 21.45
C THR A 27 -20.14 -5.10 20.14
N ASP A 28 -21.20 -5.59 19.50
CA ASP A 28 -21.85 -5.09 18.28
C ASP A 28 -22.41 -3.66 18.50
N LEU A 29 -21.53 -2.67 18.58
CA LEU A 29 -21.86 -1.25 18.52
C LEU A 29 -21.43 -0.75 17.14
N ARG A 30 -22.30 -0.92 16.16
CA ARG A 30 -22.13 -0.36 14.81
C ARG A 30 -22.37 1.15 14.88
N PRO A 31 -21.38 2.01 14.62
CA PRO A 31 -21.68 3.36 14.20
C PRO A 31 -22.19 3.26 12.75
N ALA A 32 -23.51 3.14 12.58
CA ALA A 32 -24.10 3.37 11.28
C ALA A 32 -23.85 4.84 10.93
N LEU A 33 -23.07 5.10 9.88
CA LEU A 33 -23.01 6.43 9.29
C LEU A 33 -24.45 6.85 8.94
N PRO A 34 -24.94 7.99 9.43
CA PRO A 34 -26.30 8.39 9.18
C PRO A 34 -26.50 8.51 7.67
N ALA A 35 -27.63 7.98 7.17
CA ALA A 35 -28.02 7.97 5.75
C ALA A 35 -28.06 9.37 5.09
N THR A 36 -27.81 10.42 5.87
CA THR A 36 -27.88 11.84 5.53
C THR A 36 -26.56 12.45 5.04
N ALA A 37 -25.40 11.79 5.18
CA ALA A 37 -24.13 12.43 4.82
C ALA A 37 -23.96 12.70 3.30
N GLN A 38 -24.68 11.95 2.45
CA GLN A 38 -24.65 12.04 0.98
C GLN A 38 -23.27 12.48 0.45
N ALA A 39 -22.23 11.79 0.94
CA ALA A 39 -20.85 12.15 0.73
C ALA A 39 -20.31 11.44 -0.51
N VAL A 40 -19.50 12.15 -1.28
CA VAL A 40 -18.74 11.61 -2.40
C VAL A 40 -17.29 11.54 -1.96
N LEU A 41 -16.80 10.33 -1.69
CA LEU A 41 -15.40 10.08 -1.40
C LEU A 41 -14.69 9.65 -2.69
N VAL A 42 -13.54 10.26 -2.94
CA VAL A 42 -12.69 9.97 -4.09
C VAL A 42 -11.30 9.68 -3.56
N GLU A 43 -10.90 8.40 -3.59
CA GLU A 43 -9.54 7.99 -3.25
C GLU A 43 -8.59 8.41 -4.38
N ALA A 44 -7.46 9.03 -4.04
CA ALA A 44 -6.59 9.68 -5.00
C ALA A 44 -5.92 8.66 -5.94
N GLU A 45 -5.55 7.49 -5.44
CA GLU A 45 -4.95 6.40 -6.22
C GLU A 45 -5.87 5.87 -7.33
N GLY A 46 -7.18 6.08 -7.17
CA GLY A 46 -8.23 5.74 -8.13
C GLY A 46 -8.39 6.77 -9.26
N PHE A 47 -7.55 7.82 -9.30
CA PHE A 47 -7.60 8.79 -10.39
C PHE A 47 -7.25 8.13 -11.72
N ALA A 48 -8.13 8.30 -12.72
CA ALA A 48 -8.00 7.67 -14.03
C ALA A 48 -6.74 8.09 -14.80
N GLN A 49 -6.28 9.32 -14.59
CA GLN A 49 -5.02 9.84 -15.12
C GLN A 49 -4.17 10.32 -13.95
N ARG A 50 -2.96 9.81 -13.80
CA ARG A 50 -2.07 10.22 -12.71
C ARG A 50 -1.15 11.37 -13.08
N GLY A 51 -1.04 11.71 -14.38
CA GLY A 51 -0.10 12.72 -14.85
C GLY A 51 1.33 12.30 -14.49
N GLY A 52 2.00 13.10 -13.65
CA GLY A 52 3.29 12.71 -13.06
C GLY A 52 3.22 12.37 -11.56
N TRP A 53 2.02 12.24 -10.99
CA TRP A 53 1.81 11.70 -9.65
C TRP A 53 2.00 10.18 -9.65
N VAL A 54 2.51 9.64 -8.55
CA VAL A 54 2.70 8.19 -8.36
C VAL A 54 1.87 7.70 -7.19
N VAL A 55 1.38 6.46 -7.27
CA VAL A 55 0.68 5.82 -6.15
C VAL A 55 1.72 5.28 -5.20
N ASP A 56 1.64 5.68 -3.93
CA ASP A 56 2.52 5.21 -2.88
C ASP A 56 1.73 4.43 -1.82
N PRO A 57 1.90 3.10 -1.72
CA PRO A 57 1.24 2.29 -0.71
C PRO A 57 1.92 2.33 0.66
N GLN A 58 3.10 2.95 0.80
CA GLN A 58 4.01 2.75 1.94
C GLN A 58 3.36 2.83 3.34
N PHE A 59 2.40 3.72 3.55
CA PHE A 59 1.79 3.99 4.86
C PHE A 59 0.37 3.42 5.04
N MET A 60 -0.04 2.46 4.21
CA MET A 60 -1.38 1.84 4.31
C MET A 60 -1.68 1.20 5.67
N ASP A 61 -0.66 0.75 6.40
CA ASP A 61 -0.76 0.22 7.78
C ASP A 61 -1.17 1.30 8.79
N GLN A 62 -0.87 2.57 8.52
CA GLN A 62 -1.25 3.72 9.36
C GLN A 62 -2.49 4.44 8.84
N MET A 63 -2.67 4.46 7.51
CA MET A 63 -3.67 5.29 6.85
C MET A 63 -4.91 4.53 6.40
N GLY A 64 -4.83 3.21 6.26
CA GLY A 64 -5.86 2.35 5.66
C GLY A 64 -5.94 2.42 4.12
N SER A 65 -5.09 3.22 3.47
CA SER A 65 -5.12 3.51 2.03
C SER A 65 -3.74 3.96 1.51
N PRO A 66 -3.44 3.74 0.22
CA PRO A 66 -2.32 4.40 -0.44
C PRO A 66 -2.65 5.88 -0.68
N TYR A 67 -1.72 6.63 -1.26
CA TYR A 67 -1.94 8.03 -1.61
C TYR A 67 -1.22 8.39 -2.91
N LEU A 68 -1.62 9.50 -3.56
CA LEU A 68 -0.86 10.08 -4.66
C LEU A 68 0.25 11.00 -4.14
N LEU A 69 1.44 10.82 -4.71
CA LEU A 69 2.65 11.57 -4.41
C LEU A 69 3.18 12.30 -5.65
N ALA A 70 3.40 13.61 -5.53
CA ALA A 70 4.03 14.44 -6.56
C ALA A 70 5.56 14.47 -6.40
N HIS A 71 6.24 13.46 -6.96
CA HIS A 71 7.70 13.32 -6.88
C HIS A 71 8.42 13.93 -8.10
N GLY A 72 8.36 15.26 -8.24
CA GLY A 72 8.90 16.00 -9.39
C GLY A 72 10.35 16.47 -9.25
N LEU A 73 11.02 16.16 -8.13
CA LEU A 73 12.37 16.62 -7.79
C LEU A 73 12.53 18.16 -7.87
N GLY A 74 11.53 18.89 -7.35
CA GLY A 74 11.49 20.35 -7.35
C GLY A 74 10.97 20.98 -8.66
N ARG A 75 10.44 20.17 -9.58
CA ARG A 75 9.71 20.64 -10.76
C ARG A 75 8.28 20.13 -10.70
N PRO A 76 7.27 21.00 -10.76
CA PRO A 76 5.88 20.56 -10.74
C PRO A 76 5.59 19.45 -11.74
N VAL A 77 4.91 18.41 -11.29
CA VAL A 77 4.49 17.29 -12.14
C VAL A 77 3.18 17.61 -12.87
N ALA A 78 2.91 16.91 -13.97
CA ALA A 78 1.63 17.04 -14.66
C ALA A 78 0.47 16.59 -13.76
N ASP A 79 -0.67 17.27 -13.89
CA ASP A 79 -1.87 17.04 -13.07
C ASP A 79 -2.33 15.58 -13.09
N ALA A 80 -2.70 15.06 -11.92
CA ALA A 80 -3.58 13.90 -11.84
C ALA A 80 -5.02 14.37 -12.06
N ALA A 81 -5.83 13.61 -12.78
CA ALA A 81 -7.23 13.93 -13.03
C ALA A 81 -8.14 12.70 -13.09
N THR A 82 -9.40 12.93 -12.72
CA THR A 82 -10.45 11.92 -12.82
C THR A 82 -11.81 12.58 -13.02
N GLU A 83 -12.81 11.79 -13.39
CA GLU A 83 -14.19 12.23 -13.46
C GLU A 83 -15.02 11.49 -12.42
N VAL A 84 -15.90 12.24 -11.75
CA VAL A 84 -16.68 11.74 -10.63
C VAL A 84 -18.15 12.07 -10.85
N GLU A 85 -19.02 11.11 -10.55
CA GLU A 85 -20.46 11.30 -10.58
C GLU A 85 -20.99 11.69 -9.20
N PHE A 86 -21.54 12.89 -9.10
CA PHE A 86 -22.21 13.40 -7.92
C PHE A 86 -23.68 12.96 -7.89
N PRO A 87 -24.24 12.68 -6.70
CA PRO A 87 -25.62 12.25 -6.56
C PRO A 87 -26.64 13.35 -6.89
N ALA A 88 -26.30 14.63 -6.74
CA ALA A 88 -27.06 15.74 -7.31
C ALA A 88 -26.19 17.00 -7.47
N ALA A 89 -26.71 18.00 -8.19
CA ALA A 89 -26.18 19.36 -8.13
C ALA A 89 -26.47 20.00 -6.76
N GLY A 90 -25.68 20.98 -6.35
CA GLY A 90 -25.83 21.68 -5.07
C GLY A 90 -24.52 22.20 -4.50
N ASP A 91 -24.60 22.73 -3.29
CA ASP A 91 -23.44 23.16 -2.52
C ASP A 91 -22.84 21.97 -1.75
N TYR A 92 -21.52 21.84 -1.80
CA TYR A 92 -20.76 20.78 -1.15
C TYR A 92 -19.60 21.37 -0.36
N ARG A 93 -19.46 20.93 0.89
CA ARG A 93 -18.26 21.11 1.70
C ARG A 93 -17.17 20.18 1.19
N VAL A 94 -15.95 20.69 1.03
CA VAL A 94 -14.82 19.92 0.49
C VAL A 94 -13.79 19.68 1.59
N TRP A 95 -13.33 18.44 1.69
CA TRP A 95 -12.26 18.03 2.59
C TRP A 95 -11.19 17.31 1.78
N VAL A 96 -9.92 17.66 1.99
CA VAL A 96 -8.78 17.01 1.32
C VAL A 96 -7.91 16.34 2.37
N ARG A 97 -7.78 15.01 2.32
CA ARG A 97 -6.92 14.27 3.24
C ARG A 97 -5.47 14.37 2.80
N THR A 98 -4.66 15.02 3.61
CA THR A 98 -3.26 15.37 3.30
C THR A 98 -2.46 15.58 4.59
N LYS A 99 -1.19 15.96 4.44
CA LYS A 99 -0.33 16.44 5.53
C LYS A 99 0.76 17.36 4.97
N ASP A 100 1.22 18.28 5.80
CA ASP A 100 2.53 18.91 5.62
C ASP A 100 3.60 17.93 6.10
N TRP A 101 4.27 17.31 5.14
CA TRP A 101 5.22 16.24 5.42
C TRP A 101 6.50 16.70 6.12
N VAL A 102 6.85 17.99 6.03
CA VAL A 102 8.03 18.51 6.72
C VAL A 102 7.72 19.06 8.11
N ALA A 103 6.44 19.26 8.44
CA ALA A 103 6.03 19.82 9.72
C ALA A 103 6.50 19.00 10.93
N GLN A 104 6.67 17.68 10.78
CA GLN A 104 7.20 16.81 11.84
C GLN A 104 8.63 17.19 12.29
N TRP A 105 9.40 17.89 11.45
CA TRP A 105 10.73 18.39 11.79
C TRP A 105 10.75 19.88 12.14
N ASN A 106 9.58 20.52 12.26
CA ASN A 106 9.45 21.98 12.39
C ASN A 106 10.23 22.75 11.30
N ALA A 107 10.35 22.16 10.11
CA ALA A 107 11.05 22.80 9.00
C ALA A 107 10.23 23.99 8.47
N PRO A 108 10.89 25.08 8.02
CA PRO A 108 10.17 26.23 7.48
C PRO A 108 9.56 25.92 6.10
N GLY A 109 8.32 26.37 5.91
CA GLY A 109 7.57 26.25 4.66
C GLY A 109 6.91 24.87 4.47
N ALA A 110 6.06 24.79 3.45
CA ALA A 110 5.34 23.57 3.08
C ALA A 110 5.73 23.18 1.65
N PRO A 111 6.72 22.31 1.43
CA PRO A 111 7.16 21.98 0.08
C PRO A 111 6.15 21.11 -0.67
N GLY A 112 5.29 20.34 0.00
CA GLY A 112 4.30 19.46 -0.64
C GLY A 112 3.00 20.16 -1.05
N ARG A 113 3.04 21.41 -1.50
CA ARG A 113 1.83 22.18 -1.83
C ARG A 113 1.20 21.77 -3.16
N PHE A 114 -0.11 21.70 -3.17
CA PHE A 114 -0.91 21.45 -4.37
C PHE A 114 -2.29 22.12 -4.27
N GLN A 115 -3.01 22.19 -5.38
CA GLN A 115 -4.40 22.64 -5.43
C GLN A 115 -5.32 21.53 -5.94
N LEU A 116 -6.51 21.44 -5.37
CA LEU A 116 -7.62 20.70 -5.95
C LEU A 116 -8.36 21.60 -6.94
N LEU A 117 -8.55 21.11 -8.16
CA LEU A 117 -9.33 21.76 -9.21
C LEU A 117 -10.67 21.03 -9.38
N VAL A 118 -11.76 21.79 -9.44
CA VAL A 118 -13.11 21.30 -9.72
C VAL A 118 -13.57 21.93 -11.04
N ASN A 119 -13.78 21.11 -12.07
CA ASN A 119 -14.05 21.54 -13.44
C ASN A 119 -13.03 22.58 -13.95
N GLY A 120 -11.76 22.34 -13.66
CA GLY A 120 -10.64 23.21 -14.07
C GLY A 120 -10.49 24.50 -13.26
N ARG A 121 -11.34 24.75 -12.25
CA ARG A 121 -11.23 25.89 -11.34
C ARG A 121 -10.55 25.47 -10.05
N PRO A 122 -9.42 26.07 -9.66
CA PRO A 122 -8.78 25.75 -8.39
C PRO A 122 -9.64 26.23 -7.21
N LEU A 123 -9.64 25.45 -6.12
CA LEU A 123 -10.12 25.93 -4.83
C LEU A 123 -9.20 27.03 -4.30
N GLU A 124 -9.75 27.93 -3.46
CA GLU A 124 -8.97 28.99 -2.82
C GLU A 124 -7.92 28.42 -1.85
N THR A 125 -8.26 27.32 -1.15
CA THR A 125 -7.34 26.64 -0.25
C THR A 125 -6.18 26.00 -1.02
N THR A 126 -4.96 26.25 -0.56
CA THR A 126 -3.78 25.46 -0.95
C THR A 126 -3.61 24.28 0.00
N CYS A 127 -3.56 23.07 -0.53
CA CYS A 127 -3.46 21.84 0.26
C CYS A 127 -1.99 21.48 0.57
N GLY A 128 -1.80 20.61 1.57
CA GLY A 128 -0.48 20.09 1.96
C GLY A 128 0.34 21.08 2.80
N THR A 129 -0.34 22.00 3.48
CA THR A 129 0.27 23.12 4.25
C THR A 129 0.04 23.04 5.75
N GLU A 130 -0.76 22.08 6.19
CA GLU A 130 -1.21 21.95 7.57
C GLU A 130 -0.88 20.56 8.10
N GLY A 131 -0.72 20.43 9.41
CA GLY A 131 -0.65 19.14 10.12
C GLY A 131 0.56 18.24 9.78
N ALA A 132 1.35 17.88 10.80
CA ALA A 132 2.42 16.88 10.65
C ALA A 132 1.87 15.45 10.43
N GLN A 133 0.66 15.20 10.93
CA GLN A 133 -0.04 13.93 10.77
C GLN A 133 -1.07 14.01 9.64
N TRP A 134 -1.43 12.86 9.08
CA TRP A 134 -2.52 12.76 8.11
C TRP A 134 -3.81 13.27 8.73
N HIS A 135 -4.46 14.21 8.05
CA HIS A 135 -5.70 14.85 8.51
C HIS A 135 -6.51 15.34 7.31
N TRP A 136 -7.77 15.69 7.57
CA TRP A 136 -8.64 16.37 6.60
C TRP A 136 -8.40 17.87 6.68
N GLN A 137 -7.78 18.43 5.65
CA GLN A 137 -7.65 19.87 5.47
C GLN A 137 -8.95 20.41 4.86
N ASP A 138 -9.42 21.55 5.38
CA ASP A 138 -10.64 22.22 4.91
C ASP A 138 -10.44 22.87 3.54
N GLY A 139 -11.10 22.33 2.51
CA GLY A 139 -11.05 22.83 1.14
C GLY A 139 -12.04 23.96 0.85
N GLY A 140 -12.85 24.39 1.83
CA GLY A 140 -13.92 25.36 1.61
C GLY A 140 -15.20 24.71 1.10
N SER A 141 -15.99 25.47 0.35
CA SER A 141 -17.26 25.00 -0.24
C SER A 141 -17.26 25.25 -1.74
N VAL A 142 -17.85 24.32 -2.50
CA VAL A 142 -17.98 24.41 -3.95
C VAL A 142 -19.43 24.17 -4.38
N LYS A 143 -19.85 24.89 -5.42
CA LYS A 143 -21.15 24.66 -6.07
C LYS A 143 -20.97 23.71 -7.26
N ILE A 144 -21.58 22.53 -7.15
CA ILE A 144 -21.64 21.53 -8.22
C ILE A 144 -22.88 21.79 -9.07
N LEU A 145 -22.68 22.12 -10.35
CA LEU A 145 -23.75 22.47 -11.29
C LEU A 145 -24.23 21.26 -12.10
N GLU A 146 -23.31 20.37 -12.44
CA GLU A 146 -23.56 19.17 -13.23
C GLU A 146 -23.11 17.95 -12.43
N ARG A 147 -23.80 16.82 -12.61
CA ARG A 147 -23.50 15.61 -11.86
C ARG A 147 -22.15 15.01 -12.23
N ARG A 148 -21.70 15.14 -13.48
CA ARG A 148 -20.36 14.68 -13.89
C ARG A 148 -19.38 15.83 -13.71
N VAL A 149 -18.38 15.62 -12.86
CA VAL A 149 -17.42 16.66 -12.46
C VAL A 149 -16.01 16.15 -12.70
N ARG A 150 -15.19 16.94 -13.36
CA ARG A 150 -13.76 16.66 -13.49
C ARG A 150 -13.02 17.20 -12.27
N LEU A 151 -12.29 16.32 -11.58
CA LEU A 151 -11.38 16.68 -10.52
C LEU A 151 -9.94 16.61 -11.04
N ALA A 152 -9.07 17.49 -10.55
CA ALA A 152 -7.63 17.38 -10.78
C ALA A 152 -6.81 17.82 -9.56
N LEU A 153 -5.66 17.18 -9.37
CA LEU A 153 -4.65 17.60 -8.41
C LEU A 153 -3.53 18.31 -9.17
N HIS A 154 -3.39 19.61 -8.92
CA HIS A 154 -2.38 20.45 -9.52
C HIS A 154 -1.22 20.65 -8.56
N ASP A 155 -0.08 20.06 -8.88
CA ASP A 155 1.15 20.21 -8.10
C ASP A 155 1.73 21.62 -8.27
N LEU A 156 2.09 22.27 -7.16
CA LEU A 156 2.63 23.63 -7.18
C LEU A 156 4.16 23.66 -7.04
N THR A 157 4.80 22.55 -6.70
CA THR A 157 6.20 22.57 -6.25
C THR A 157 7.07 21.47 -6.85
N GLY A 158 6.50 20.31 -7.19
CA GLY A 158 7.29 19.14 -7.58
C GLY A 158 8.00 18.47 -6.41
N PHE A 159 7.61 18.74 -5.17
CA PHE A 159 8.37 18.28 -4.00
C PHE A 159 7.47 17.64 -2.93
N GLU A 160 7.04 16.43 -3.27
CA GLU A 160 6.32 15.50 -2.39
C GLU A 160 4.95 16.03 -1.94
N GLY A 161 4.18 16.62 -2.85
CA GLY A 161 2.75 16.85 -2.62
C GLY A 161 2.03 15.53 -2.35
N ARG A 162 1.20 15.47 -1.31
CA ARG A 162 0.54 14.23 -0.85
C ARG A 162 -0.96 14.39 -0.81
N CYS A 163 -1.70 13.58 -1.56
CA CYS A 163 -3.16 13.55 -1.48
C CYS A 163 -3.61 12.11 -1.32
N ASP A 164 -4.29 11.83 -0.23
CA ASP A 164 -4.87 10.51 0.06
C ASP A 164 -6.28 10.41 -0.54
N ALA A 165 -7.16 11.34 -0.15
CA ALA A 165 -8.53 11.33 -0.61
C ALA A 165 -9.12 12.74 -0.67
N VAL A 166 -10.18 12.89 -1.46
CA VAL A 166 -11.03 14.08 -1.50
C VAL A 166 -12.46 13.67 -1.14
N LEU A 167 -13.06 14.35 -0.17
CA LEU A 167 -14.43 14.11 0.25
C LEU A 167 -15.28 15.36 0.02
N PHE A 168 -16.42 15.17 -0.63
CA PHE A 168 -17.46 16.19 -0.78
C PHE A 168 -18.68 15.82 0.05
N ALA A 169 -19.10 16.67 0.98
CA ALA A 169 -20.27 16.44 1.82
C ALA A 169 -21.34 17.52 1.59
N ARG A 170 -22.62 17.13 1.53
CA ARG A 170 -23.73 18.10 1.42
C ARG A 170 -24.09 18.76 2.74
N ASP A 171 -23.86 18.07 3.84
CA ASP A 171 -24.03 18.63 5.17
C ASP A 171 -22.83 19.55 5.48
N PRO A 172 -23.03 20.87 5.64
CA PRO A 172 -21.94 21.80 5.92
C PRO A 172 -21.32 21.60 7.31
N GLN A 173 -21.99 20.88 8.22
CA GLN A 173 -21.48 20.55 9.55
C GLN A 173 -20.77 19.19 9.60
N PHE A 174 -20.76 18.45 8.50
CA PHE A 174 -20.10 17.15 8.46
C PHE A 174 -18.58 17.29 8.47
N THR A 175 -17.96 16.64 9.46
CA THR A 175 -16.52 16.44 9.54
C THR A 175 -16.22 14.96 9.37
N PRO A 176 -15.37 14.57 8.40
CA PRO A 176 -15.04 13.17 8.21
C PRO A 176 -14.24 12.61 9.41
N PRO A 177 -14.44 11.33 9.78
CA PRO A 177 -13.52 10.65 10.70
C PRO A 177 -12.11 10.61 10.11
N ASN A 178 -11.10 10.60 10.97
CA ASN A 178 -9.69 10.57 10.56
C ASN A 178 -8.91 9.39 11.14
N GLN A 179 -9.56 8.55 11.94
CA GLN A 179 -8.96 7.39 12.61
C GLN A 179 -9.84 6.16 12.42
N ASP A 180 -9.22 4.99 12.49
CA ASP A 180 -9.94 3.73 12.53
C ASP A 180 -10.53 3.48 13.94
N PRO A 181 -11.70 2.81 14.04
CA PRO A 181 -12.40 2.09 12.96
C PRO A 181 -13.34 2.94 12.08
N GLU A 182 -13.65 4.18 12.46
CA GLU A 182 -14.67 5.01 11.78
C GLU A 182 -14.24 5.41 10.35
N MET A 183 -12.95 5.66 10.12
CA MET A 183 -12.42 5.99 8.80
C MET A 183 -12.57 4.80 7.82
N ALA A 184 -12.16 3.60 8.24
CA ALA A 184 -12.41 2.39 7.46
C ALA A 184 -13.91 2.14 7.20
N ALA A 185 -14.79 2.42 8.18
CA ALA A 185 -16.24 2.31 7.99
C ALA A 185 -16.77 3.31 6.94
N LEU A 186 -16.30 4.56 6.97
CA LEU A 186 -16.63 5.58 5.97
C LEU A 186 -16.24 5.15 4.56
N ARG A 187 -14.99 4.67 4.39
CA ARG A 187 -14.51 4.16 3.10
C ARG A 187 -15.38 3.04 2.56
N ARG A 188 -15.70 2.05 3.41
CA ARG A 188 -16.54 0.92 3.01
C ARG A 188 -17.89 1.36 2.49
N VAL A 189 -18.55 2.28 3.20
CA VAL A 189 -19.86 2.80 2.80
C VAL A 189 -19.78 3.62 1.52
N CYS A 190 -18.84 4.56 1.42
CA CYS A 190 -18.75 5.46 0.27
C CYS A 190 -18.29 4.77 -1.01
N LEU A 191 -17.43 3.75 -0.90
CA LEU A 191 -16.83 3.06 -2.04
C LEU A 191 -17.50 1.72 -2.35
N GLY A 192 -18.51 1.32 -1.57
CA GLY A 192 -19.18 0.03 -1.72
C GLY A 192 -18.26 -1.18 -1.49
N ILE A 193 -17.24 -1.03 -0.65
CA ILE A 193 -16.30 -2.12 -0.34
C ILE A 193 -16.98 -3.09 0.63
N PRO A 194 -16.99 -4.40 0.34
CA PRO A 194 -17.52 -5.41 1.24
C PRO A 194 -16.88 -5.39 2.63
N GLU A 195 -17.70 -5.64 3.66
CA GLU A 195 -17.23 -5.73 5.04
C GLU A 195 -16.31 -6.94 5.25
N GLN A 196 -16.62 -8.06 4.62
CA GLN A 196 -15.81 -9.28 4.67
C GLN A 196 -14.89 -9.35 3.45
N PRO A 197 -13.62 -9.78 3.63
CA PRO A 197 -12.72 -10.00 2.50
C PRO A 197 -13.22 -11.16 1.63
N GLU A 198 -13.05 -11.03 0.32
CA GLU A 198 -13.50 -12.02 -0.64
C GLU A 198 -12.54 -13.22 -0.69
N PRO A 199 -13.02 -14.48 -0.70
CA PRO A 199 -12.13 -15.63 -0.84
C PRO A 199 -11.33 -15.57 -2.15
N ALA A 200 -10.00 -15.66 -2.05
CA ALA A 200 -9.09 -15.68 -3.19
C ALA A 200 -8.32 -17.00 -3.36
N GLY A 201 -8.69 -18.04 -2.61
CA GLY A 201 -8.18 -19.39 -2.75
C GLY A 201 -7.42 -19.89 -1.53
N GLU A 202 -7.03 -21.16 -1.61
CA GLU A 202 -6.23 -21.88 -0.62
C GLU A 202 -4.93 -22.35 -1.27
N PHE A 203 -3.82 -22.14 -0.57
CA PHE A 203 -2.47 -22.38 -1.09
C PHE A 203 -1.66 -23.23 -0.11
N ASP A 204 -0.67 -23.96 -0.61
CA ASP A 204 0.28 -24.64 0.26
C ASP A 204 1.20 -23.63 0.95
N PHE A 205 1.59 -22.58 0.23
CA PHE A 205 2.52 -21.56 0.70
C PHE A 205 2.09 -20.16 0.27
N VAL A 206 1.98 -19.25 1.23
CA VAL A 206 1.65 -17.84 0.99
C VAL A 206 2.87 -16.99 1.30
N VAL A 207 3.35 -16.24 0.32
CA VAL A 207 4.48 -15.32 0.44
C VAL A 207 3.97 -13.91 0.36
N ALA A 208 4.17 -13.12 1.42
CA ALA A 208 3.82 -11.70 1.45
C ALA A 208 5.08 -10.85 1.21
N GLY A 209 5.12 -10.12 0.11
CA GLY A 209 6.25 -9.30 -0.33
C GLY A 209 7.00 -9.91 -1.51
N GLY A 210 6.89 -9.27 -2.67
CA GLY A 210 7.54 -9.59 -3.94
C GLY A 210 8.95 -9.01 -4.10
N GLY A 211 9.65 -8.74 -2.99
CA GLY A 211 11.08 -8.44 -3.00
C GLY A 211 11.91 -9.62 -3.54
N ILE A 212 13.22 -9.46 -3.62
CA ILE A 212 14.12 -10.54 -4.09
C ILE A 212 13.99 -11.79 -3.22
N ALA A 213 13.93 -11.61 -1.90
CA ALA A 213 13.75 -12.72 -0.96
C ALA A 213 12.41 -13.47 -1.19
N GLY A 214 11.29 -12.75 -1.24
CA GLY A 214 9.98 -13.38 -1.44
C GLY A 214 9.79 -13.96 -2.85
N THR A 215 10.32 -13.29 -3.89
CA THR A 215 10.32 -13.84 -5.25
C THR A 215 11.14 -15.14 -5.31
N CYS A 216 12.32 -15.19 -4.68
CA CYS A 216 13.11 -16.42 -4.60
C CYS A 216 12.38 -17.52 -3.81
N ALA A 217 11.73 -17.18 -2.70
CA ALA A 217 10.96 -18.12 -1.90
C ALA A 217 9.80 -18.73 -2.70
N ALA A 218 9.07 -17.89 -3.43
CA ALA A 218 7.95 -18.33 -4.26
C ALA A 218 8.39 -19.23 -5.42
N LEU A 219 9.42 -18.83 -6.18
CA LEU A 219 9.99 -19.64 -7.27
C LEU A 219 10.50 -20.99 -6.76
N SER A 220 11.24 -20.98 -5.65
CA SER A 220 11.77 -22.21 -5.03
C SER A 220 10.65 -23.17 -4.62
N ALA A 221 9.66 -22.66 -3.90
CA ALA A 221 8.52 -23.46 -3.43
C ALA A 221 7.69 -24.03 -4.59
N ALA A 222 7.41 -23.21 -5.61
CA ALA A 222 6.65 -23.62 -6.80
C ALA A 222 7.35 -24.74 -7.58
N ARG A 223 8.68 -24.63 -7.77
CA ARG A 223 9.50 -25.65 -8.43
C ARG A 223 9.65 -26.93 -7.63
N LEU A 224 9.43 -26.87 -6.31
CA LEU A 224 9.31 -28.04 -5.42
C LEU A 224 7.89 -28.62 -5.41
N GLY A 225 6.97 -28.08 -6.20
CA GLY A 225 5.61 -28.60 -6.40
C GLY A 225 4.54 -28.02 -5.48
N LEU A 226 4.85 -26.98 -4.70
CA LEU A 226 3.85 -26.32 -3.86
C LEU A 226 3.00 -25.34 -4.68
N HIS A 227 1.69 -25.27 -4.41
CA HIS A 227 0.86 -24.18 -4.90
C HIS A 227 1.11 -22.91 -4.06
N VAL A 228 1.56 -21.85 -4.72
CA VAL A 228 2.04 -20.63 -4.07
C VAL A 228 1.15 -19.44 -4.37
N ALA A 229 0.79 -18.67 -3.35
CA ALA A 229 0.34 -17.29 -3.52
C ALA A 229 1.51 -16.33 -3.27
N LEU A 230 1.87 -15.50 -4.26
CA LEU A 230 2.83 -14.41 -4.08
C LEU A 230 2.10 -13.08 -4.07
N ILE A 231 2.10 -12.40 -2.93
CA ILE A 231 1.41 -11.11 -2.72
C ILE A 231 2.45 -9.99 -2.80
N GLN A 232 2.20 -8.97 -3.63
CA GLN A 232 3.07 -7.82 -3.79
C GLN A 232 2.24 -6.55 -3.92
N ASP A 233 2.59 -5.53 -3.15
CA ASP A 233 1.83 -4.28 -3.04
C ASP A 233 2.07 -3.30 -4.19
N ARG A 234 3.08 -3.56 -5.03
CA ARG A 234 3.46 -2.73 -6.18
C ARG A 234 3.29 -3.48 -7.52
N PRO A 235 3.26 -2.79 -8.66
CA PRO A 235 3.08 -3.44 -9.98
C PRO A 235 4.31 -4.24 -10.44
N VAL A 236 5.44 -4.14 -9.75
CA VAL A 236 6.70 -4.80 -10.11
C VAL A 236 7.25 -5.65 -8.97
N LEU A 237 8.09 -6.62 -9.34
CA LEU A 237 8.84 -7.47 -8.41
C LEU A 237 10.28 -6.97 -8.22
N GLY A 238 10.93 -7.46 -7.17
CA GLY A 238 12.33 -7.15 -6.84
C GLY A 238 12.48 -6.21 -5.65
N GLY A 239 11.40 -5.59 -5.15
CA GLY A 239 11.44 -4.68 -4.01
C GLY A 239 12.42 -3.54 -4.26
N ASN A 240 13.41 -3.36 -3.40
CA ASN A 240 14.45 -2.34 -3.61
C ASN A 240 15.25 -2.53 -4.91
N ASN A 241 15.30 -3.76 -5.45
CA ASN A 241 15.92 -4.08 -6.74
C ASN A 241 14.94 -3.99 -7.92
N SER A 242 13.91 -3.17 -7.81
CA SER A 242 13.03 -2.81 -8.92
C SER A 242 13.44 -1.49 -9.57
N SER A 243 12.83 -1.18 -10.71
CA SER A 243 12.99 0.12 -11.37
C SER A 243 12.43 1.31 -10.55
N GLU A 244 11.58 1.05 -9.55
CA GLU A 244 11.02 2.08 -8.67
C GLU A 244 12.07 2.61 -7.67
N VAL A 245 12.83 1.71 -7.03
CA VAL A 245 13.75 2.09 -5.93
C VAL A 245 15.21 2.11 -6.38
N ARG A 246 15.57 1.27 -7.35
CA ARG A 246 16.87 1.27 -8.01
C ARG A 246 18.08 1.01 -7.10
N VAL A 247 17.97 0.00 -6.26
CA VAL A 247 19.10 -0.55 -5.48
C VAL A 247 19.57 -1.85 -6.13
N TRP A 248 20.83 -1.92 -6.56
CA TRP A 248 21.36 -3.15 -7.16
C TRP A 248 21.33 -4.34 -6.18
N LEU A 249 21.54 -5.55 -6.68
CA LEU A 249 21.79 -6.70 -5.82
C LEU A 249 23.21 -6.66 -5.27
N GLN A 250 23.34 -6.58 -3.94
CA GLN A 250 24.60 -6.81 -3.24
C GLN A 250 24.63 -8.23 -2.69
N GLY A 251 25.82 -8.80 -2.60
CA GLY A 251 26.04 -10.12 -2.01
C GLY A 251 26.68 -11.10 -2.99
N ALA A 252 27.61 -11.88 -2.48
CA ALA A 252 28.17 -12.99 -3.22
C ALA A 252 27.19 -14.17 -3.17
N ARG A 253 26.87 -14.74 -4.33
CA ARG A 253 26.15 -16.00 -4.48
C ARG A 253 27.08 -17.08 -5.03
N ASN A 254 26.67 -18.34 -4.93
CA ASN A 254 27.37 -19.48 -5.50
C ASN A 254 28.84 -19.56 -5.04
N LYS A 255 29.08 -19.36 -3.74
CA LYS A 255 30.41 -19.43 -3.11
C LYS A 255 30.57 -20.70 -2.30
N GLU A 256 31.78 -21.23 -2.22
CA GLU A 256 32.11 -22.35 -1.33
C GLU A 256 31.81 -21.99 0.14
N PRO A 257 31.28 -22.95 0.95
CA PRO A 257 30.99 -24.35 0.62
C PRO A 257 29.60 -24.58 -0.01
N TRP A 258 28.89 -23.52 -0.42
CA TRP A 258 27.50 -23.56 -0.91
C TRP A 258 27.38 -23.12 -2.37
N PRO A 259 27.92 -23.89 -3.34
CA PRO A 259 28.02 -23.47 -4.74
C PRO A 259 26.67 -23.26 -5.44
N ARG A 260 25.56 -23.74 -4.87
CA ARG A 260 24.19 -23.56 -5.38
C ARG A 260 23.38 -22.48 -4.66
N LEU A 261 23.90 -21.93 -3.57
CA LEU A 261 23.18 -20.91 -2.80
C LEU A 261 23.14 -19.62 -3.61
N GLY A 262 21.93 -19.28 -4.08
CA GLY A 262 21.68 -18.11 -4.93
C GLY A 262 21.49 -18.41 -6.41
N ASP A 263 21.31 -19.68 -6.82
CA ASP A 263 20.93 -20.04 -8.19
C ASP A 263 19.70 -19.25 -8.68
N ILE A 264 18.65 -19.15 -7.87
CA ILE A 264 17.44 -18.38 -8.22
C ILE A 264 17.72 -16.87 -8.24
N VAL A 265 18.57 -16.37 -7.33
CA VAL A 265 19.00 -14.96 -7.34
C VAL A 265 19.73 -14.66 -8.65
N ALA A 266 20.52 -15.60 -9.17
CA ALA A 266 21.20 -15.48 -10.46
C ALA A 266 20.24 -15.27 -11.63
N GLU A 267 19.11 -16.00 -11.62
CA GLU A 267 18.08 -15.89 -12.65
C GLU A 267 17.43 -14.50 -12.62
N LEU A 268 17.24 -13.92 -11.44
CA LEU A 268 16.63 -12.60 -11.26
C LEU A 268 17.61 -11.43 -11.49
N GLU A 269 18.88 -11.64 -11.18
CA GLU A 269 19.92 -10.62 -11.20
C GLU A 269 20.14 -10.03 -12.60
N GLN A 270 20.20 -8.71 -12.68
CA GLN A 270 20.53 -8.02 -13.92
C GLN A 270 22.03 -8.20 -14.28
N PRO A 271 22.39 -8.30 -15.56
CA PRO A 271 23.79 -8.45 -15.99
C PRO A 271 24.59 -7.15 -15.82
N ARG A 272 23.92 -6.00 -15.89
CA ARG A 272 24.54 -4.67 -15.83
C ARG A 272 24.37 -4.06 -14.44
N ARG A 273 25.44 -3.50 -13.88
CA ARG A 273 25.41 -2.87 -12.55
C ARG A 273 25.73 -1.37 -12.65
N ALA A 274 24.88 -0.54 -12.07
CA ALA A 274 25.14 0.88 -11.82
C ALA A 274 24.55 1.27 -10.47
N HIS A 275 25.34 1.91 -9.59
CA HIS A 275 24.85 2.24 -8.23
C HIS A 275 24.27 3.65 -8.15
N TYR A 276 24.99 4.60 -8.76
CA TYR A 276 24.88 6.01 -8.45
C TYR A 276 24.95 6.83 -9.73
N GLY A 277 24.33 7.99 -9.68
CA GLY A 277 24.40 8.97 -10.74
C GLY A 277 23.51 8.64 -11.95
N PRO A 278 23.69 9.39 -13.04
CA PRO A 278 22.77 9.38 -14.18
C PRO A 278 22.75 8.06 -14.94
N THR A 279 23.71 7.17 -14.69
CA THR A 279 23.76 5.82 -15.29
C THR A 279 22.88 4.82 -14.54
N ASN A 280 22.39 5.13 -13.34
CA ASN A 280 21.43 4.29 -12.61
C ASN A 280 20.00 4.53 -13.13
N THR A 281 19.70 3.94 -14.28
CA THR A 281 18.43 4.10 -14.99
C THR A 281 17.46 2.95 -14.71
N ALA A 282 16.15 3.23 -14.84
CA ALA A 282 15.07 2.28 -14.55
C ALA A 282 15.18 0.95 -15.32
N ASP A 283 15.59 1.01 -16.59
CA ASP A 283 15.71 -0.15 -17.49
C ASP A 283 16.72 -1.20 -17.02
N LEU A 284 17.71 -0.81 -16.21
CA LEU A 284 18.72 -1.73 -15.67
C LEU A 284 18.15 -2.80 -14.74
N TYR A 285 16.96 -2.58 -14.18
CA TYR A 285 16.37 -3.47 -13.19
C TYR A 285 15.57 -4.61 -13.82
N GLU A 286 15.31 -4.58 -15.13
CA GLU A 286 14.70 -5.70 -15.87
C GLU A 286 13.41 -6.23 -15.19
N ASP A 287 12.50 -5.35 -14.76
CA ASP A 287 11.30 -5.76 -14.00
C ASP A 287 10.45 -6.80 -14.75
N ASP A 288 10.35 -6.66 -16.08
CA ASP A 288 9.67 -7.62 -16.95
C ASP A 288 10.30 -9.02 -16.92
N LYS A 289 11.62 -9.13 -16.74
CA LYS A 289 12.30 -10.42 -16.62
C LYS A 289 11.89 -11.13 -15.33
N LYS A 290 11.83 -10.40 -14.21
CA LYS A 290 11.39 -10.95 -12.92
C LYS A 290 9.93 -11.41 -12.99
N LEU A 291 9.07 -10.59 -13.59
CA LEU A 291 7.66 -10.92 -13.82
C LEU A 291 7.50 -12.12 -14.74
N ALA A 292 8.25 -12.20 -15.85
CA ALA A 292 8.20 -13.31 -16.79
C ALA A 292 8.61 -14.63 -16.13
N LEU A 293 9.66 -14.63 -15.30
CA LEU A 293 10.09 -15.81 -14.55
C LEU A 293 8.98 -16.32 -13.62
N VAL A 294 8.37 -15.43 -12.82
CA VAL A 294 7.27 -15.83 -11.92
C VAL A 294 6.04 -16.30 -12.68
N ARG A 295 5.66 -15.61 -13.77
CA ARG A 295 4.48 -15.98 -14.58
C ARG A 295 4.69 -17.28 -15.37
N ALA A 296 5.91 -17.70 -15.60
CA ALA A 296 6.22 -18.97 -16.26
C ALA A 296 6.02 -20.18 -15.32
N GLU A 297 6.00 -19.98 -14.00
CA GLU A 297 5.77 -21.06 -13.04
C GLU A 297 4.25 -21.33 -12.89
N PRO A 298 3.74 -22.51 -13.29
CA PRO A 298 2.30 -22.79 -13.27
C PRO A 298 1.72 -22.91 -11.86
N ASN A 299 2.57 -23.13 -10.86
CA ASN A 299 2.16 -23.30 -9.47
C ASN A 299 2.12 -21.97 -8.69
N ILE A 300 2.45 -20.83 -9.31
CA ILE A 300 2.37 -19.52 -8.65
C ILE A 300 1.13 -18.77 -9.13
N ARG A 301 0.29 -18.36 -8.18
CA ARG A 301 -0.65 -17.26 -8.39
C ARG A 301 -0.04 -15.98 -7.85
N LEU A 302 0.18 -15.04 -8.75
CA LEU A 302 0.72 -13.72 -8.43
C LEU A 302 -0.42 -12.73 -8.19
N PHE A 303 -0.40 -12.07 -7.03
CA PHE A 303 -1.28 -10.97 -6.64
C PHE A 303 -0.45 -9.68 -6.61
N LEU A 304 -0.30 -9.03 -7.77
CA LEU A 304 0.31 -7.69 -7.86
C LEU A 304 -0.67 -6.63 -7.40
N GLU A 305 -0.15 -5.50 -6.92
CA GLU A 305 -0.96 -4.38 -6.41
C GLU A 305 -1.92 -4.84 -5.30
N HIS A 306 -1.46 -5.74 -4.44
CA HIS A 306 -2.17 -6.20 -3.25
C HIS A 306 -1.28 -6.07 -2.02
N ARG A 307 -1.69 -5.29 -1.03
CA ARG A 307 -0.97 -5.15 0.23
C ARG A 307 -1.56 -6.03 1.31
N ALA A 308 -0.75 -6.91 1.89
CA ALA A 308 -1.10 -7.65 3.09
C ALA A 308 -1.28 -6.67 4.27
N ASN A 309 -2.49 -6.58 4.82
CA ASN A 309 -2.81 -5.60 5.86
C ASN A 309 -3.55 -6.21 7.07
N ALA A 310 -3.94 -7.47 7.00
CA ALA A 310 -4.43 -8.22 8.15
C ALA A 310 -4.10 -9.70 8.01
N VAL A 311 -4.19 -10.43 9.12
CA VAL A 311 -4.06 -11.88 9.16
C VAL A 311 -5.16 -12.48 10.01
N GLU A 312 -5.61 -13.66 9.64
CA GLU A 312 -6.48 -14.49 10.48
C GLU A 312 -5.60 -15.47 11.24
N THR A 313 -5.77 -15.53 12.55
CA THR A 313 -5.02 -16.46 13.40
C THR A 313 -5.95 -17.29 14.27
N GLU A 314 -5.55 -18.52 14.53
CA GLU A 314 -6.21 -19.40 15.48
C GLU A 314 -5.16 -20.16 16.27
N SER A 315 -5.24 -20.06 17.61
CA SER A 315 -4.34 -20.81 18.52
C SER A 315 -2.85 -20.63 18.18
N GLY A 316 -2.44 -19.39 17.84
CA GLY A 316 -1.06 -19.04 17.49
C GLY A 316 -0.59 -19.54 16.11
N LYS A 317 -1.52 -19.89 15.22
CA LYS A 317 -1.22 -20.23 13.82
C LYS A 317 -1.93 -19.26 12.90
N ILE A 318 -1.22 -18.80 11.86
CA ILE A 318 -1.84 -18.03 10.78
C ILE A 318 -2.66 -19.01 9.92
N LEU A 319 -3.91 -18.63 9.61
CA LEU A 319 -4.82 -19.38 8.73
C LEU A 319 -4.93 -18.72 7.36
N ALA A 320 -4.89 -17.38 7.32
CA ALA A 320 -4.99 -16.62 6.08
C ALA A 320 -4.31 -15.25 6.21
N VAL A 321 -3.88 -14.72 5.07
CA VAL A 321 -3.54 -13.31 4.90
C VAL A 321 -4.72 -12.61 4.24
N VAL A 322 -5.10 -11.45 4.76
CA VAL A 322 -6.02 -10.53 4.11
C VAL A 322 -5.19 -9.47 3.40
N ALA A 323 -5.43 -9.31 2.11
CA ALA A 323 -4.74 -8.33 1.28
C ALA A 323 -5.72 -7.35 0.66
N GLN A 324 -5.39 -6.06 0.68
CA GLN A 324 -6.16 -4.99 0.06
C GLN A 324 -5.55 -4.66 -1.30
N GLU A 325 -6.37 -4.70 -2.35
CA GLU A 325 -5.97 -4.25 -3.68
C GLU A 325 -5.83 -2.72 -3.68
N ILE A 326 -4.73 -2.24 -4.25
CA ILE A 326 -4.28 -0.85 -4.11
C ILE A 326 -5.30 0.13 -4.68
N HIS A 327 -5.89 -0.11 -5.85
CA HIS A 327 -6.67 0.91 -6.56
C HIS A 327 -8.16 0.96 -6.22
N THR A 328 -8.71 -0.15 -5.74
CA THR A 328 -10.14 -0.31 -5.47
C THR A 328 -10.46 -0.42 -3.99
N GLY A 329 -9.44 -0.65 -3.15
CA GLY A 329 -9.61 -0.92 -1.73
C GLY A 329 -10.33 -2.23 -1.42
N ARG A 330 -10.65 -3.05 -2.43
CA ARG A 330 -11.26 -4.37 -2.24
C ARG A 330 -10.28 -5.28 -1.53
N ARG A 331 -10.80 -6.08 -0.61
CA ARG A 331 -9.99 -6.99 0.21
C ARG A 331 -10.24 -8.43 -0.20
N VAL A 332 -9.17 -9.19 -0.28
CA VAL A 332 -9.19 -10.62 -0.55
C VAL A 332 -8.60 -11.40 0.61
N ARG A 333 -9.15 -12.58 0.86
CA ARG A 333 -8.70 -13.54 1.85
C ARG A 333 -7.95 -14.67 1.16
N ILE A 334 -6.68 -14.82 1.49
CA ILE A 334 -5.76 -15.80 0.90
C ILE A 334 -5.37 -16.79 2.00
N ALA A 335 -6.00 -17.96 1.97
CA ALA A 335 -5.76 -19.01 2.96
C ALA A 335 -4.51 -19.83 2.61
N GLY A 336 -3.82 -20.33 3.63
CA GLY A 336 -2.54 -20.99 3.45
C GLY A 336 -2.21 -21.99 4.55
N ARG A 337 -1.32 -22.93 4.24
CA ARG A 337 -0.72 -23.83 5.24
C ARG A 337 0.59 -23.29 5.82
N TRP A 338 1.44 -22.77 4.95
CA TRP A 338 2.72 -22.16 5.31
C TRP A 338 2.75 -20.71 4.87
N PHE A 339 3.44 -19.87 5.64
CA PHE A 339 3.52 -18.43 5.39
C PHE A 339 4.97 -17.97 5.44
N ALA A 340 5.37 -17.12 4.51
CA ALA A 340 6.62 -16.39 4.56
C ALA A 340 6.33 -14.90 4.55
N ASP A 341 6.74 -14.24 5.64
CA ASP A 341 6.78 -12.79 5.71
C ASP A 341 8.06 -12.29 5.03
N CYS A 342 7.89 -11.69 3.86
CA CYS A 342 8.93 -11.11 3.02
C CYS A 342 8.64 -9.63 2.75
N THR A 343 7.86 -8.95 3.60
CA THR A 343 7.46 -7.54 3.39
C THR A 343 8.61 -6.56 3.59
N GLY A 344 9.69 -7.01 4.26
CA GLY A 344 10.90 -6.22 4.53
C GLY A 344 10.87 -5.51 5.89
N ASP A 345 9.68 -5.32 6.46
CA ASP A 345 9.40 -4.67 7.74
C ASP A 345 8.68 -5.58 8.76
N ALA A 346 8.50 -6.86 8.41
CA ALA A 346 7.84 -7.88 9.24
C ALA A 346 6.35 -7.58 9.54
N ALA A 347 5.64 -6.96 8.59
CA ALA A 347 4.26 -6.56 8.75
C ALA A 347 3.33 -7.76 9.05
N VAL A 348 3.47 -8.89 8.35
CA VAL A 348 2.62 -10.08 8.58
C VAL A 348 2.90 -10.68 9.96
N GLY A 349 4.17 -10.74 10.37
CA GLY A 349 4.56 -11.18 11.71
C GLY A 349 3.98 -10.30 12.80
N ALA A 350 4.08 -8.98 12.65
CA ALA A 350 3.51 -8.01 13.58
C ALA A 350 1.98 -8.14 13.68
N LEU A 351 1.29 -8.23 12.52
CA LEU A 351 -0.16 -8.43 12.46
C LEU A 351 -0.61 -9.75 13.10
N ALA A 352 0.24 -10.79 13.05
CA ALA A 352 -0.02 -12.07 13.70
C ALA A 352 0.23 -12.07 15.22
N GLY A 353 0.67 -10.94 15.79
CA GLY A 353 1.04 -10.85 17.20
C GLY A 353 2.30 -11.64 17.54
N ALA A 354 3.24 -11.78 16.59
CA ALA A 354 4.53 -12.39 16.86
C ALA A 354 5.37 -11.50 17.80
N ASP A 355 6.22 -12.15 18.61
CA ASP A 355 7.19 -11.45 19.46
C ASP A 355 8.10 -10.57 18.60
N LEU A 356 8.34 -9.33 19.05
CA LEU A 356 9.21 -8.37 18.37
C LEU A 356 10.30 -7.86 19.31
N GLU A 357 11.49 -7.67 18.76
CA GLU A 357 12.63 -7.08 19.44
C GLU A 357 13.13 -5.88 18.61
N ILE A 358 13.07 -4.69 19.21
CA ILE A 358 13.58 -3.46 18.62
C ILE A 358 14.87 -3.12 19.36
N HIS A 359 15.99 -3.17 18.64
CA HIS A 359 17.25 -2.64 19.16
C HIS A 359 17.33 -1.15 18.82
N PRO A 360 17.73 -0.30 19.78
CA PRO A 360 17.88 1.13 19.59
C PRO A 360 19.00 1.50 18.61
#